data_AF-A0A1G2V9M4-F1
#
_entry.id   AF-A0A1G2V9M4-F1
#
_cell.length_a   1.000
_cell.length_b   1.000
_cell.length_c   1.000
_cell.angle_alpha   90.00
_cell.angle_beta   90.00
_cell.angle_gamma   90.00
#
_symmetry.space_group_name_H-M   'P 1'
#
loop_
_entity.id
_entity.type
_entity.pdbx_description
1 polymer ?
#
loop_
_entity_poly.entity_id
_entity_poly.type
_entity_poly.pdbx_seq_one_letter_code
_entity_poly.pdbx_strand_id
1 'polypeptide(L)'
;MGQYFRAVNMDKREYVDPWHIGGGAKLWEWCVNTQAGIFPFLLRRSSEGGGGDIEEEYTTAGRWAGDHVVLVGDYDESGLWQEAERSFSNISQQLVQEYNQFIAIPDGVT
;
A
#
# COMPACT_ATOMS: atom_id res chain seq x y z
N MET A 1 -4.98 -0.72 -24.42
CA MET A 1 -5.00 -0.57 -22.95
C MET A 1 -3.66 -1.05 -22.41
N GLY A 2 -3.13 -0.42 -21.35
CA GLY A 2 -1.95 -0.92 -20.62
C GLY A 2 -2.34 -1.70 -19.36
N GLN A 3 -1.36 -2.35 -18.73
CA GLN A 3 -1.52 -3.09 -17.48
C GLN A 3 -1.83 -2.18 -16.27
N TYR A 4 -2.48 -2.71 -15.24
CA TYR A 4 -2.74 -2.09 -13.94
C TYR A 4 -1.96 -2.83 -12.85
N PHE A 5 -1.55 -2.16 -11.77
CA PHE A 5 -0.68 -2.66 -10.71
C PHE A 5 -1.28 -2.44 -9.32
N ARG A 6 -1.12 -3.45 -8.46
CA ARG A 6 -1.56 -3.44 -7.05
C ARG A 6 -0.49 -4.06 -6.17
N ALA A 7 -0.39 -3.59 -4.93
CA ALA A 7 0.56 -4.13 -3.97
C ALA A 7 -0.06 -5.35 -3.27
N VAL A 8 0.69 -6.44 -3.18
CA VAL A 8 0.26 -7.70 -2.58
C VAL A 8 1.32 -8.19 -1.60
N ASN A 9 0.91 -8.54 -0.39
CA ASN A 9 1.71 -9.24 0.60
C ASN A 9 1.32 -10.72 0.61
N MET A 10 2.24 -11.59 0.21
CA MET A 10 2.00 -13.02 0.07
C MET A 10 2.03 -13.76 1.40
N ASP A 11 2.81 -13.29 2.37
CA ASP A 11 2.93 -13.94 3.68
C ASP A 11 1.66 -13.74 4.51
N LYS A 12 1.09 -12.52 4.48
CA LYS A 12 -0.14 -12.19 5.21
C LYS A 12 -1.42 -12.42 4.42
N ARG A 13 -1.32 -12.69 3.11
CA ARG A 13 -2.44 -12.73 2.18
C ARG A 13 -3.27 -11.43 2.25
N GLU A 14 -2.58 -10.31 2.06
CA GLU A 14 -3.17 -8.96 2.05
C GLU A 14 -2.89 -8.26 0.72
N TYR A 15 -3.75 -7.32 0.34
CA TYR A 15 -3.50 -6.45 -0.81
C TYR A 15 -3.98 -5.03 -0.59
N VAL A 16 -3.38 -4.12 -1.35
CA VAL A 16 -3.77 -2.72 -1.46
C VAL A 16 -4.29 -2.48 -2.87
N ASP A 17 -5.56 -2.07 -2.95
CA ASP A 17 -6.19 -1.65 -4.18
C ASP A 17 -5.77 -0.20 -4.51
N PRO A 18 -5.24 0.06 -5.71
CA PRO A 18 -4.72 1.38 -6.08
C PRO A 18 -5.80 2.48 -6.06
N TRP A 19 -7.05 2.13 -6.35
CA TRP A 19 -8.15 3.11 -6.42
C TRP A 19 -8.75 3.39 -5.04
N HIS A 20 -8.79 2.39 -4.16
CA HIS A 20 -9.27 2.60 -2.78
C HIS A 20 -8.34 3.47 -1.93
N ILE A 21 -7.07 3.61 -2.31
CA ILE A 21 -6.15 4.58 -1.70
C ILE A 21 -6.16 5.94 -2.41
N GLY A 22 -7.09 6.17 -3.36
CA GLY A 22 -7.24 7.40 -4.15
C GLY A 22 -6.20 7.58 -5.27
N GLY A 23 -5.35 6.58 -5.52
CA GLY A 23 -4.29 6.63 -6.52
C GLY A 23 -4.68 6.12 -7.91
N GLY A 24 -3.67 6.12 -8.78
CA GLY A 24 -3.69 5.49 -10.10
C GLY A 24 -3.15 4.07 -10.08
N ALA A 25 -3.47 3.29 -11.10
CA ALA A 25 -3.10 1.89 -11.18
C ALA A 25 -2.01 1.60 -12.23
N LYS A 26 -1.62 2.56 -13.08
CA LYS A 26 -0.50 2.38 -14.00
C LYS A 26 0.82 2.42 -13.24
N LEU A 27 1.81 1.64 -13.69
CA LEU A 27 3.16 1.67 -13.10
C LEU A 27 3.72 3.10 -13.08
N TRP A 28 3.51 3.86 -14.16
CA TRP A 28 3.91 5.27 -14.20
C TRP A 28 3.24 6.09 -13.09
N GLU A 29 1.93 5.91 -12.86
CA GLU A 29 1.19 6.61 -11.79
C GLU A 29 1.71 6.25 -10.39
N TRP A 30 2.00 4.97 -10.14
CA TRP A 30 2.68 4.53 -8.92
C TRP A 30 4.03 5.21 -8.73
N CYS A 31 4.79 5.47 -9.79
CA CYS A 31 6.11 6.09 -9.69
C CYS A 31 6.08 7.61 -9.54
N VAL A 32 5.06 8.31 -10.03
CA VAL A 32 5.03 9.79 -10.04
C VAL A 32 4.15 10.42 -8.97
N ASN A 33 3.20 9.67 -8.40
CA ASN A 33 2.25 10.20 -7.42
C ASN A 33 2.66 9.91 -5.97
N THR A 34 2.05 10.65 -5.05
CA THR A 34 2.17 10.51 -3.59
C THR A 34 1.80 9.12 -3.06
N GLN A 35 0.97 8.37 -3.80
CA GLN A 35 0.56 7.01 -3.45
C GLN A 35 1.73 6.05 -3.21
N ALA A 36 2.91 6.30 -3.80
CA ALA A 36 4.10 5.50 -3.56
C ALA A 36 4.54 5.52 -2.09
N GLY A 37 4.19 6.58 -1.35
CA GLY A 37 4.54 6.76 0.05
C GLY A 37 3.90 5.75 1.00
N ILE A 38 2.89 4.99 0.57
CA ILE A 38 2.39 3.87 1.37
C ILE A 38 3.47 2.79 1.59
N PHE A 39 4.42 2.63 0.66
CA PHE A 39 5.46 1.60 0.77
C PHE A 39 6.41 1.84 1.94
N PRO A 40 7.05 3.02 2.09
CA PRO A 40 7.84 3.29 3.30
C PRO A 40 7.00 3.20 4.59
N PHE A 41 5.72 3.58 4.55
CA PHE A 41 4.81 3.44 5.69
C PHE A 41 4.58 1.96 6.08
N LEU A 42 4.25 1.11 5.11
CA LEU A 42 3.98 -0.33 5.31
C LEU A 42 5.24 -1.15 5.64
N LEU A 43 6.40 -0.76 5.10
CA LEU A 43 7.63 -1.55 5.14
C LEU A 43 8.60 -1.12 6.26
N ARG A 44 8.31 -0.04 6.99
CA ARG A 44 9.10 0.45 8.14
C ARG A 44 9.30 -0.65 9.18
N ARG A 45 10.54 -1.01 9.51
CA ARG A 45 10.86 -2.05 10.52
C ARG A 45 11.29 -1.49 11.89
N SER A 46 11.66 -0.21 11.95
CA SER A 46 12.07 0.47 13.19
C SER A 46 10.87 1.17 13.84
N SER A 47 10.86 1.23 15.17
CA SER A 47 9.90 2.02 15.95
C SER A 47 10.60 3.09 16.80
N GLU A 48 11.90 3.31 16.59
CA GLU A 48 12.59 4.46 17.20
C GLU A 48 11.92 5.76 16.74
N GLY A 49 11.91 6.77 17.60
CA GLY A 49 11.27 8.06 17.31
C GLY A 49 12.25 9.12 16.80
N GLY A 50 11.72 10.33 16.56
CA GLY A 50 12.52 11.47 16.14
C GLY A 50 11.82 12.35 15.12
N GLY A 51 12.47 13.46 14.75
CA GLY A 51 11.88 14.41 13.81
C GLY A 51 11.54 13.75 12.46
N GLY A 52 10.26 13.77 12.12
CA GLY A 52 9.73 13.19 10.87
C GLY A 52 9.38 11.70 10.94
N ASP A 53 9.44 11.08 12.12
CA ASP A 53 8.99 9.70 12.32
C ASP A 53 7.53 9.63 12.81
N ILE A 54 6.97 8.42 12.80
CA ILE A 54 5.66 8.10 13.35
C ILE A 54 5.72 8.14 14.87
N GLU A 55 4.90 9.01 15.47
CA GLU A 55 4.76 9.15 16.93
C GLU A 55 3.45 8.51 17.45
N GLU A 56 2.50 8.19 16.56
CA GLU A 56 1.25 7.50 16.89
C GLU A 56 1.30 5.98 16.67
N GLU A 57 0.41 5.25 17.34
CA GLU A 57 0.21 3.83 17.11
C GLU A 57 -0.74 3.61 15.92
N TYR A 58 -0.20 3.13 14.80
CA TYR A 58 -0.95 2.75 13.60
C TYR A 58 -0.89 1.23 13.41
N THR A 59 -2.00 0.62 13.03
CA THR A 59 -2.06 -0.84 12.85
C THR A 59 -1.44 -1.33 11.53
N THR A 60 -1.32 -0.43 10.54
CA THR A 60 -0.77 -0.71 9.22
C THR A 60 0.67 -0.21 9.06
N ALA A 61 1.15 0.70 9.92
CA ALA A 61 2.55 1.13 9.90
C ALA A 61 3.49 -0.05 10.21
N GLY A 62 4.46 -0.28 9.34
CA GLY A 62 5.41 -1.40 9.45
C GLY A 62 4.79 -2.79 9.35
N ARG A 63 3.49 -2.89 9.05
CA ARG A 63 2.76 -4.15 9.02
C ARG A 63 3.38 -5.16 8.07
N TRP A 64 3.92 -4.71 6.94
CA TRP A 64 4.52 -5.57 5.91
C TRP A 64 6.05 -5.65 6.02
N ALA A 65 6.64 -5.14 7.10
CA ALA A 65 8.09 -5.09 7.25
C ALA A 65 8.71 -6.49 7.34
N GLY A 66 9.50 -6.85 6.33
CA GLY A 66 10.18 -8.15 6.23
C GLY A 66 9.35 -9.27 5.60
N ASP A 67 8.15 -8.96 5.12
CA ASP A 67 7.30 -9.91 4.39
C ASP A 67 7.63 -9.93 2.89
N HIS A 68 7.18 -10.97 2.18
CA HIS A 68 7.22 -11.08 0.73
C HIS A 68 6.13 -10.21 0.08
N VAL A 69 6.52 -8.99 -0.30
CA VAL A 69 5.66 -7.99 -0.94
C VAL A 69 6.02 -7.82 -2.42
N VAL A 70 4.99 -7.79 -3.27
CA VAL A 70 5.13 -7.56 -4.72
C VAL A 70 4.17 -6.48 -5.20
N LEU A 71 4.59 -5.68 -6.17
CA LEU A 71 3.69 -4.84 -6.96
C LEU A 71 3.36 -5.61 -8.24
N VAL A 72 2.25 -6.34 -8.24
CA VAL A 72 1.88 -7.24 -9.33
C VAL A 72 0.91 -6.57 -10.28
N GLY A 73 1.07 -6.80 -11.57
CA GLY A 73 0.17 -6.28 -12.57
C GLY A 73 -0.91 -7.28 -13.02
N ASP A 74 -2.03 -6.79 -13.52
CA ASP A 74 -3.19 -7.60 -13.90
C ASP A 74 -2.97 -8.57 -15.09
N TYR A 75 -1.91 -8.36 -15.87
CA TYR A 75 -1.46 -9.25 -16.96
C TYR A 75 -0.39 -10.27 -16.54
N ASP A 76 0.02 -10.28 -15.27
CA ASP A 76 1.06 -11.18 -14.78
C ASP A 76 0.60 -12.66 -14.87
N GLU A 77 1.47 -13.53 -15.38
CA GLU A 77 1.16 -14.94 -15.64
C GLU A 77 0.82 -15.73 -14.36
N SER A 78 1.24 -15.26 -13.18
CA SER A 78 0.90 -15.89 -11.90
C SER A 78 -0.61 -15.84 -11.58
N GLY A 79 -1.36 -14.90 -12.16
CA GLY A 79 -2.75 -14.64 -11.78
C GLY A 79 -2.91 -14.07 -10.36
N LEU A 80 -1.82 -13.65 -9.71
CA LEU A 80 -1.84 -13.18 -8.32
C LEU A 80 -2.72 -11.94 -8.14
N TRP A 81 -2.85 -11.08 -9.17
CA TRP A 81 -3.80 -9.97 -9.14
C TRP A 81 -5.23 -10.44 -8.82
N GLN A 82 -5.70 -11.45 -9.56
CA GLN A 82 -7.06 -11.97 -9.46
C GLN A 82 -7.21 -12.86 -8.23
N GLU A 83 -6.18 -13.61 -7.85
CA GLU A 83 -6.19 -14.39 -6.60
C GLU A 83 -6.33 -13.48 -5.38
N ALA A 84 -5.55 -12.39 -5.32
CA ALA A 84 -5.60 -11.44 -4.22
C ALA A 84 -7.00 -10.83 -4.07
N GLU A 85 -7.60 -10.37 -5.17
CA GLU A 85 -8.96 -9.81 -5.17
C GLU A 85 -10.01 -10.77 -4.59
N ARG A 86 -9.88 -12.06 -4.92
CA ARG A 86 -10.86 -13.08 -4.55
C ARG A 86 -10.66 -13.63 -3.14
N SER A 87 -9.42 -13.63 -2.64
CA SER A 87 -9.06 -14.50 -1.50
C SER A 87 -8.08 -13.90 -0.50
N PHE A 88 -7.62 -12.66 -0.72
CA PHE A 88 -6.75 -11.94 0.21
C PHE A 88 -7.56 -10.83 0.89
N SER A 89 -7.09 -10.38 2.06
CA SER A 89 -7.72 -9.26 2.77
C SER A 89 -7.35 -7.94 2.12
N ASN A 90 -8.36 -7.12 1.81
CA ASN A 90 -8.14 -5.76 1.34
C ASN A 90 -7.91 -4.81 2.53
N ILE A 91 -6.71 -4.24 2.65
CA ILE A 91 -6.36 -3.33 3.77
C ILE A 91 -6.43 -1.85 3.40
N SER A 92 -6.85 -1.52 2.17
CA SER A 92 -6.68 -0.19 1.57
C SER A 92 -7.35 0.93 2.36
N GLN A 93 -8.57 0.69 2.88
CA GLN A 93 -9.32 1.72 3.59
C GLN A 93 -8.64 2.11 4.91
N GLN A 94 -8.19 1.13 5.69
CA GLN A 94 -7.48 1.39 6.94
C GLN A 94 -6.11 2.01 6.67
N LEU A 95 -5.39 1.49 5.67
CA LEU A 95 -4.10 2.01 5.26
C LEU A 95 -4.16 3.48 4.85
N VAL A 96 -5.10 3.86 3.96
CA VAL A 96 -5.16 5.25 3.47
C VAL A 96 -5.56 6.21 4.58
N GLN A 97 -6.42 5.77 5.52
CA GLN A 97 -6.78 6.58 6.69
C GLN A 97 -5.56 6.85 7.58
N GLU A 98 -4.83 5.80 7.99
CA GLU A 98 -3.66 5.93 8.86
C GLU A 98 -2.50 6.66 8.16
N TYR A 99 -2.29 6.39 6.87
CA TYR A 99 -1.28 7.09 6.07
C TYR A 99 -1.59 8.58 5.95
N ASN A 100 -2.83 8.96 5.62
CA ASN A 100 -3.23 10.37 5.50
C ASN A 100 -3.10 11.11 6.84
N GLN A 101 -3.41 10.44 7.96
CA GLN A 101 -3.18 10.99 9.29
C GLN A 101 -1.69 11.26 9.53
N PHE A 102 -0.81 10.31 9.18
CA PHE A 102 0.63 10.46 9.32
C PHE A 102 1.20 11.62 8.49
N ILE A 103 0.81 11.75 7.22
CA ILE A 103 1.31 12.82 6.34
C ILE A 103 0.55 14.15 6.50
N ALA A 104 -0.38 14.21 7.46
CA ALA A 104 -1.19 15.38 7.78
C ALA A 104 -1.93 16.00 6.58
N ILE A 105 -2.43 15.15 5.65
CA ILE A 105 -3.30 15.60 4.56
C ILE A 105 -4.76 15.55 5.03
N PRO A 106 -5.57 16.62 4.82
CA PRO A 106 -7.01 16.57 5.09
C PRO A 106 -7.69 15.46 4.28
N ASP A 107 -8.65 14.74 4.89
CA ASP A 107 -9.36 13.63 4.25
C ASP A 107 -9.77 13.91 2.79
N GLY A 108 -9.40 13.00 1.87
CA GLY A 108 -9.92 12.97 0.50
C GLY A 108 -9.01 13.48 -0.62
N VAL A 109 -7.70 13.68 -0.37
CA VAL A 109 -6.73 13.97 -1.44
C VAL A 109 -5.51 13.06 -1.28
N THR A 110 -5.32 12.15 -2.22
CA THR A 110 -4.01 11.56 -2.52
C THR A 110 -3.59 11.98 -3.91
#